data_AF-A0A7W1VSV9-F1
#
_entry.id   AF-A0A7W1VSV9-F1
#
_cell.length_a   1.000
_cell.length_b   1.000
_cell.length_c   1.000
_cell.angle_alpha   90.00
_cell.angle_beta   90.00
_cell.angle_gamma   90.00
#
_symmetry.space_group_name_H-M   'P 1'
#
loop_
_entity.id
_entity.type
_entity.pdbx_description
1 polymer ?
#
loop_
_entity_poly.entity_id
_entity_poly.type
_entity_poly.pdbx_seq_one_letter_code
_entity_poly.pdbx_strand_id
1 'polypeptide(L)'
;MMTGQKVVCIDDQFPGPVKKLYTALPIKGRTYVIRNVYSARSIAFPSQPGMGDGELGVLLVGLNNPPDPKSKYGQELGFKADRFRPLEEIKDQVAKYDETTV
;
A
#
# COMPACT_ATOMS: atom_id res chain seq x y z
N MET A 1 -5.72 8.85 2.17
CA MET A 1 -4.33 8.84 1.66
C MET A 1 -4.22 9.70 0.41
N MET A 2 -3.07 10.31 0.16
CA MET A 2 -2.85 11.18 -1.01
C MET A 2 -1.41 11.11 -1.52
N THR A 3 -1.20 11.45 -2.80
CA THR A 3 0.14 11.57 -3.40
C THR A 3 1.01 12.57 -2.63
N GLY A 4 2.30 12.25 -2.45
CA GLY A 4 3.25 13.03 -1.68
C GLY A 4 3.23 12.77 -0.17
N GLN A 5 2.20 12.08 0.35
CA GLN A 5 2.09 11.77 1.78
C GLN A 5 3.18 10.79 2.23
N LYS A 6 3.78 11.07 3.40
CA LYS A 6 4.67 10.13 4.10
C LYS A 6 3.85 9.12 4.88
N VAL A 7 4.13 7.84 4.68
CA VAL A 7 3.43 6.74 5.35
C VAL A 7 4.42 5.71 5.88
N VAL A 8 4.10 5.05 6.98
CA VAL A 8 4.82 3.84 7.41
C VAL A 8 4.12 2.60 6.87
N CYS A 9 4.88 1.55 6.53
CA CYS A 9 4.29 0.23 6.33
C CYS A 9 4.01 -0.43 7.68
N ILE A 10 2.77 -0.82 7.94
CA ILE A 10 2.34 -1.52 9.16
C ILE A 10 2.13 -3.02 8.95
N ASP A 11 1.96 -3.45 7.69
CA ASP A 11 1.75 -4.85 7.30
C ASP A 11 2.48 -5.19 5.99
N ASP A 12 3.57 -5.97 6.12
CA ASP A 12 4.39 -6.50 5.04
C ASP A 12 4.11 -7.99 4.74
N GLN A 13 2.96 -8.52 5.19
CA GLN A 13 2.60 -9.92 4.97
C GLN A 13 1.96 -10.12 3.59
N PHE A 14 2.75 -10.64 2.65
CA PHE A 14 2.30 -11.02 1.31
C PHE A 14 2.26 -12.56 1.17
N PRO A 15 1.20 -13.15 0.60
CA PRO A 15 1.17 -14.58 0.29
C PRO A 15 2.32 -14.98 -0.64
N GLY A 16 2.92 -16.16 -0.42
CA GLY A 16 4.09 -16.62 -1.18
C GLY A 16 3.97 -16.54 -2.71
N PRO A 17 2.86 -17.03 -3.31
CA PRO A 17 2.65 -16.90 -4.76
C PRO A 17 2.55 -15.45 -5.24
N VAL A 18 1.97 -14.55 -4.43
CA VAL A 18 1.82 -13.13 -4.74
C VAL A 18 3.18 -12.44 -4.73
N LYS A 19 4.06 -12.76 -3.77
CA LYS A 19 5.42 -12.18 -3.71
C LYS A 19 6.20 -12.31 -5.01
N LYS A 20 6.00 -13.43 -5.74
CA LYS A 20 6.70 -13.70 -7.02
C LYS A 20 6.35 -12.72 -8.14
N LEU A 21 5.26 -11.97 -8.01
CA LEU A 21 4.84 -10.97 -8.99
C LEU A 21 5.55 -9.62 -8.80
N TYR A 22 6.16 -9.38 -7.63
CA TYR A 22 6.74 -8.10 -7.26
C TYR A 22 8.27 -8.15 -7.38
N THR A 23 8.87 -7.04 -7.84
CA THR A 23 10.32 -6.83 -7.80
C THR A 23 10.73 -6.22 -6.47
N ALA A 24 9.85 -5.42 -5.88
CA ALA A 24 10.07 -4.67 -4.66
C ALA A 24 8.83 -4.73 -3.75
N LEU A 25 9.05 -5.11 -2.48
CA LEU A 25 8.01 -5.16 -1.45
C LEU A 25 8.32 -4.18 -0.32
N PRO A 26 7.30 -3.52 0.26
CA PRO A 26 7.49 -2.69 1.43
C PRO A 26 7.85 -3.56 2.63
N ILE A 27 8.70 -3.02 3.50
CA ILE A 27 9.13 -3.62 4.77
C ILE A 27 8.41 -2.93 5.91
N LYS A 28 7.85 -3.72 6.84
CA LYS A 28 7.15 -3.20 8.04
C LYS A 28 8.06 -2.28 8.85
N GLY A 29 7.50 -1.18 9.35
CA GLY A 29 8.19 -0.15 10.13
C GLY A 29 8.97 0.87 9.31
N ARG A 30 9.18 0.64 8.00
CA ARG A 30 9.84 1.65 7.14
C ARG A 30 8.86 2.70 6.64
N THR A 31 9.38 3.92 6.51
CA THR A 31 8.66 5.06 5.92
C THR A 31 8.86 5.12 4.42
N TYR A 32 7.78 5.44 3.71
CA TYR A 32 7.74 5.64 2.27
C TYR A 32 6.99 6.93 1.94
N VAL A 33 7.12 7.39 0.69
CA VAL A 33 6.32 8.50 0.13
C VAL A 33 5.39 7.91 -0.93
N ILE A 34 4.11 8.28 -0.87
CA ILE A 34 3.14 7.88 -1.89
C ILE A 34 3.46 8.59 -3.21
N ARG A 35 3.77 7.81 -4.25
CA ARG A 35 4.00 8.27 -5.62
C ARG A 35 2.68 8.47 -6.38
N ASN A 36 1.71 7.59 -6.17
CA ASN A 36 0.39 7.69 -6.78
C ASN A 36 -0.67 6.92 -5.95
N VAL A 37 -1.93 7.33 -6.04
CA VAL A 37 -3.09 6.65 -5.47
C VAL A 37 -4.07 6.34 -6.61
N TYR A 38 -4.63 5.13 -6.63
CA TYR A 38 -5.55 4.71 -7.68
C TYR A 38 -6.62 3.77 -7.15
N SER A 39 -7.76 3.71 -7.84
CA SER A 39 -8.80 2.71 -7.58
C SER A 39 -8.29 1.34 -8.01
N ALA A 40 -8.05 0.47 -7.03
CA ALA A 40 -7.60 -0.89 -7.23
C ALA A 40 -8.78 -1.88 -7.17
N ARG A 41 -8.52 -3.06 -7.73
CA ARG A 41 -9.38 -4.23 -7.56
C ARG A 41 -8.87 -5.04 -6.37
N SER A 42 -9.74 -5.40 -5.45
CA SER A 42 -9.45 -6.27 -4.31
C SER A 42 -9.37 -7.75 -4.69
N ILE A 43 -9.97 -8.12 -5.82
CA ILE A 43 -10.07 -9.49 -6.32
C ILE A 43 -9.26 -9.61 -7.61
N ALA A 44 -8.30 -10.55 -7.63
CA ALA A 44 -7.49 -10.83 -8.81
C ALA A 44 -8.29 -11.47 -9.97
N PHE A 45 -9.35 -12.22 -9.64
CA PHE A 45 -10.25 -12.92 -10.56
C PHE A 45 -11.71 -12.63 -10.22
N PRO A 46 -12.24 -11.43 -10.56
CA PRO A 46 -13.63 -11.12 -10.29
C PRO A 46 -14.56 -11.90 -11.23
N SER A 47 -15.61 -12.50 -10.67
CA SER A 47 -16.62 -13.24 -11.44
C SER A 47 -17.60 -12.31 -12.17
N GLN A 48 -17.66 -11.04 -11.79
CA GLN A 48 -18.54 -10.01 -12.37
C GLN A 48 -17.82 -8.66 -12.49
N PRO A 49 -18.12 -7.81 -13.50
CA PRO A 49 -17.61 -6.44 -13.57
C PRO A 49 -18.02 -5.63 -12.32
N GLY A 50 -17.12 -4.83 -11.75
CA GLY A 50 -17.38 -4.07 -10.53
C GLY A 50 -17.16 -4.86 -9.23
N MET A 51 -17.07 -6.20 -9.29
CA MET A 51 -16.89 -7.03 -8.10
C MET A 51 -15.45 -6.92 -7.59
N GLY A 52 -15.29 -6.38 -6.38
CA GLY A 52 -13.98 -6.10 -5.80
C GLY A 52 -13.40 -4.74 -6.20
N ASP A 53 -14.15 -3.90 -6.91
CA ASP A 53 -13.78 -2.50 -7.10
C ASP A 53 -14.03 -1.71 -5.81
N GLY A 54 -13.18 -0.72 -5.53
CA GLY A 54 -13.35 0.18 -4.38
C GLY A 54 -12.24 0.11 -3.33
N GLU A 55 -11.25 -0.77 -3.50
CA GLU A 55 -10.03 -0.68 -2.70
C GLU A 55 -9.10 0.41 -3.25
N LEU A 56 -8.35 1.05 -2.34
CA LEU A 56 -7.32 2.00 -2.73
C LEU A 56 -5.98 1.28 -2.90
N GLY A 57 -5.41 1.41 -4.09
CA GLY A 57 -4.04 1.02 -4.39
C GLY A 57 -3.09 2.22 -4.28
N VAL A 58 -1.87 1.97 -3.82
CA VAL A 58 -0.81 2.97 -3.74
C VAL A 58 0.45 2.50 -4.45
N LEU A 59 1.12 3.43 -5.12
CA LEU A 59 2.50 3.29 -5.59
C LEU A 59 3.40 4.08 -4.65
N LEU A 60 4.63 3.60 -4.43
CA LEU A 60 5.59 4.24 -3.54
C LEU A 60 6.78 4.78 -4.33
N VAL A 61 7.38 5.85 -3.84
CA VAL A 61 8.66 6.35 -4.36
C VAL A 61 9.75 5.33 -4.04
N GLY A 62 10.54 4.96 -5.05
CA GLY A 62 11.66 4.02 -4.92
C GLY A 62 11.28 2.54 -4.92
N LEU A 63 9.98 2.20 -4.92
CA LEU A 63 9.51 0.84 -5.18
C LEU A 63 8.77 0.83 -6.52
N ASN A 64 9.41 0.22 -7.52
CA ASN A 64 8.90 0.09 -8.87
C ASN A 64 8.72 -1.39 -9.20
N ASN A 65 7.49 -1.76 -9.55
CA ASN A 65 7.11 -3.15 -9.85
C ASN A 65 6.75 -3.31 -11.33
N PRO A 66 6.73 -4.55 -11.85
CA PRO A 66 6.27 -4.79 -13.20
C PRO A 66 4.77 -4.47 -13.33
N PRO A 67 4.27 -4.29 -14.56
CA PRO A 67 2.84 -4.23 -14.85
C PRO A 67 2.12 -5.45 -14.29
N ASP A 68 0.92 -5.24 -13.75
CA ASP A 68 0.01 -6.31 -13.36
C ASP A 68 -0.32 -7.15 -14.62
N PRO A 69 0.06 -8.44 -14.65
CA PRO A 69 -0.21 -9.31 -15.80
C PRO A 69 -1.71 -9.52 -16.06
N LYS A 70 -2.58 -9.11 -15.13
CA LYS A 70 -4.04 -9.17 -15.25
C LYS A 70 -4.67 -7.80 -15.51
N SER A 71 -3.89 -6.74 -15.62
CA SER A 71 -4.38 -5.41 -15.99
C SER A 71 -4.44 -5.28 -17.51
N LYS A 72 -5.63 -4.98 -18.04
CA LYS A 72 -5.83 -4.69 -19.48
C LYS A 72 -5.03 -3.45 -19.94
N TYR A 73 -4.71 -2.55 -19.02
CA TYR A 73 -4.06 -1.27 -19.29
C TYR A 73 -2.61 -1.23 -18.81
N GLY A 74 -2.03 -2.37 -18.42
CA GLY A 74 -0.63 -2.45 -17.99
C GLY A 74 -0.33 -1.64 -16.73
N GLN A 75 -1.32 -1.48 -15.83
CA GLN A 75 -1.13 -0.78 -14.57
C GLN A 75 -0.05 -1.45 -13.72
N GLU A 76 0.86 -0.68 -13.14
CA GLU A 76 1.90 -1.18 -12.22
C GLU A 76 1.29 -1.91 -11.01
N LEU A 77 1.92 -2.99 -10.55
CA LEU A 77 1.58 -3.67 -9.30
C LEU A 77 1.87 -2.76 -8.09
N GLY A 78 0.83 -2.11 -7.59
CA GLY A 78 0.86 -1.36 -6.34
C GLY A 78 0.47 -2.18 -5.12
N PHE A 79 0.29 -1.47 -4.01
CA PHE A 79 0.03 -2.07 -2.71
C PHE A 79 -1.34 -1.63 -2.19
N LYS A 80 -2.01 -2.47 -1.40
CA LYS A 80 -3.24 -2.07 -0.70
C LYS A 80 -2.92 -0.92 0.28
N ALA A 81 -3.71 0.15 0.23
CA ALA A 81 -3.54 1.30 1.11
C ALA A 81 -3.57 0.92 2.59
N ASP A 82 -4.41 -0.04 3.00
CA ASP A 82 -4.57 -0.44 4.40
C ASP A 82 -3.30 -1.00 5.07
N ARG A 83 -2.28 -1.37 4.26
CA ARG A 83 -0.95 -1.79 4.73
C ARG A 83 -0.10 -0.63 5.25
N PHE A 84 -0.58 0.61 5.11
CA PHE A 84 0.17 1.80 5.51
C PHE A 84 -0.65 2.70 6.43
N ARG A 85 0.06 3.52 7.22
CA ARG A 85 -0.53 4.60 8.02
C ARG A 85 0.25 5.90 7.81
N PRO A 86 -0.43 7.05 7.74
CA PRO A 86 0.23 8.35 7.73
C PRO A 86 1.24 8.49 8.86
N LEU A 87 2.42 9.03 8.55
CA LEU A 87 3.48 9.18 9.55
C LEU A 87 3.07 10.15 10.68
N GLU A 88 2.26 11.16 10.36
CA GLU A 88 1.72 12.12 11.32
C GLU A 88 0.86 11.43 12.39
N GLU A 89 -0.03 10.51 11.98
CA GLU A 89 -0.86 9.72 12.91
C GLU A 89 -0.03 8.92 13.92
N ILE A 90 1.17 8.50 13.54
CA ILE A 90 2.06 7.73 14.42
C ILE A 90 2.81 8.63 15.38
N LYS A 91 3.27 9.81 14.92
CA LYS A 91 3.92 10.79 15.79
C LYS A 91 2.97 11.26 16.90
N ASP A 92 1.71 11.50 16.54
CA ASP A 92 0.68 11.92 17.51
C ASP A 92 0.37 10.81 18.54
N GLN A 93 0.46 9.53 18.15
CA GLN A 93 0.31 8.42 19.08
C GLN A 93 1.49 8.33 20.04
N VAL A 94 2.73 8.40 19.53
CA VAL A 94 3.94 8.35 20.37
C VAL A 94 3.94 9.49 21.40
N ALA A 95 3.61 10.71 20.98
CA ALA A 95 3.54 11.86 21.88
C ALA A 95 2.51 11.67 23.02
N LYS A 96 1.34 11.06 22.73
CA LYS A 96 0.31 10.81 23.75
C LYS A 96 0.69 9.73 24.76
N TYR A 97 1.49 8.74 24.37
CA TYR A 97 1.98 7.71 25.28
C TYR A 97 3.09 8.24 26.21
N ASP A 98 3.93 9.16 25.72
CA ASP A 98 4.93 9.83 26.57
C ASP A 98 4.28 10.74 27.62
N GLU A 99 3.20 11.46 27.29
CA GLU A 99 2.51 12.35 28.25
C GLU A 99 1.72 11.61 29.35
N THR A 100 1.41 10.33 29.17
CA THR A 100 0.65 9.53 30.15
C THR A 100 1.52 8.65 31.05
N THR A 101 2.84 8.65 30.84
CA THR A 101 3.81 7.84 31.59
C THR A 101 4.72 8.70 32.49
N VAL A 102 4.43 9.99 32.66
CA VAL A 102 5.19 10.93 33.53
C VAL A 102 4.38 11.32 34.76
#